data_AF-R9AUW0-F1
#
_entry.id   AF-R9AUW0-F1
#
_cell.length_a   1.000
_cell.length_b   1.000
_cell.length_c   1.000
_cell.angle_alpha   90.00
_cell.angle_beta   90.00
_cell.angle_gamma   90.00
#
_symmetry.space_group_name_H-M   'P 1'
#
loop_
_entity.id
_entity.type
_entity.pdbx_description
1 polymer ?
#
loop_
_entity_poly.entity_id
_entity_poly.type
_entity_poly.pdbx_seq_one_letter_code
_entity_poly.pdbx_strand_id
1 'polypeptide(L)'
;MSIYNDFSIDYLSDTQYEKITIEISYKEQILCQLNKDKGNDNIEIQFFHESRILPDQVIFKFPLEEFISLLNELKQDLVSA
;
A
#
# COMPACT_ATOMS: atom_id res chain seq x y z
N MET A 1 -9.11 12.13 9.18
CA MET A 1 -9.72 10.84 9.57
C MET A 1 -9.80 10.04 8.30
N SER A 2 -8.96 9.02 8.14
CA SER A 2 -8.99 8.17 6.95
C SER A 2 -10.36 7.49 6.85
N ILE A 3 -10.94 7.43 5.65
CA ILE A 3 -12.18 6.67 5.37
C ILE A 3 -11.97 5.15 5.49
N TYR A 4 -10.71 4.73 5.63
CA TYR A 4 -10.25 3.36 5.68
C TYR A 4 -9.68 3.07 7.08
N ASN A 5 -10.54 2.74 8.04
CA ASN A 5 -10.18 2.71 9.47
C ASN A 5 -9.14 1.63 9.83
N ASP A 6 -9.08 0.55 9.07
CA ASP A 6 -8.13 -0.55 9.31
C ASP A 6 -6.85 -0.43 8.46
N PHE A 7 -6.81 0.51 7.51
CA PHE A 7 -5.67 0.73 6.63
C PHE A 7 -4.82 1.91 7.09
N SER A 8 -3.50 1.76 7.05
CA SER A 8 -2.55 2.85 7.22
C SER A 8 -1.63 2.96 6.01
N ILE A 9 -1.27 4.20 5.67
CA ILE A 9 -0.55 4.56 4.46
C ILE A 9 0.72 5.32 4.84
N ASP A 10 1.86 4.83 4.37
CA ASP A 10 3.17 5.44 4.57
C ASP A 10 3.80 5.79 3.22
N TYR A 11 4.26 7.04 3.08
CA TYR A 11 4.95 7.52 1.88
C TYR A 11 6.46 7.42 2.13
N LEU A 12 7.10 6.52 1.40
CA LEU A 12 8.51 6.19 1.57
C LEU A 12 9.33 6.77 0.42
N SER A 13 10.41 7.47 0.76
CA SER A 13 11.49 7.83 -0.15
C SER A 13 12.77 7.18 0.38
N ASP A 14 12.95 5.88 0.13
CA ASP A 14 14.17 5.17 0.53
C ASP A 14 15.21 5.28 -0.58
N THR A 15 16.49 5.30 -0.19
CA THR A 15 17.68 5.30 -1.05
C THR A 15 17.74 4.13 -2.05
N GLN A 16 16.91 3.10 -1.86
CA GLN A 16 16.77 1.95 -2.76
C GLN A 16 15.86 2.20 -3.97
N TYR A 17 15.00 3.22 -3.92
CA TYR A 17 14.09 3.59 -5.01
C TYR A 17 14.33 5.04 -5.43
N GLU A 18 14.41 5.30 -6.75
CA GLU A 18 14.61 6.67 -7.24
C GLU A 18 13.38 7.57 -7.01
N LYS A 19 12.20 6.96 -6.83
CA LYS A 19 10.92 7.66 -6.67
C LYS A 19 10.19 7.24 -5.39
N ILE A 20 9.24 8.08 -4.98
CA ILE A 20 8.34 7.82 -3.86
C ILE A 20 7.61 6.49 -4.08
N THR A 21 7.58 5.66 -3.04
CA THR A 21 6.81 4.42 -2.92
C THR A 21 5.74 4.62 -1.85
N ILE A 22 4.55 4.03 -2.03
CA ILE A 22 3.49 4.05 -1.02
C ILE A 22 3.37 2.65 -0.42
N GLU A 23 3.53 2.54 0.89
CA GLU A 23 3.29 1.30 1.63
C GLU A 23 1.89 1.31 2.23
N ILE A 24 1.20 0.17 2.15
CA ILE A 24 -0.15 -0.05 2.65
C ILE A 24 -0.09 -1.15 3.71
N SER A 25 -0.51 -0.81 4.92
CA SER A 25 -0.67 -1.75 6.03
C SER A 25 -2.14 -1.94 6.36
N TYR A 26 -2.52 -3.15 6.78
CA TYR A 26 -3.86 -3.50 7.28
C TYR A 26 -3.72 -4.06 8.70
N LYS A 27 -4.39 -3.44 9.68
CA LYS A 27 -4.28 -3.80 11.11
C LYS A 27 -2.82 -3.95 11.56
N GLU A 28 -2.02 -2.92 11.28
CA GLU A 28 -0.59 -2.81 11.65
C GLU A 28 0.33 -3.85 10.97
N GLN A 29 -0.18 -4.68 10.06
CA GLN A 29 0.64 -5.57 9.24
C GLN A 29 0.77 -5.04 7.82
N ILE A 30 2.02 -4.97 7.34
CA ILE A 30 2.34 -4.58 5.98
C ILE A 30 1.70 -5.58 5.00
N LEU A 31 0.87 -5.08 4.10
CA LEU A 31 0.15 -5.88 3.11
C LEU A 31 0.83 -5.81 1.74
N CYS A 32 1.02 -4.58 1.24
CA CYS A 32 1.55 -4.35 -0.09
C CYS A 32 2.15 -2.95 -0.24
N GLN A 33 2.91 -2.74 -1.31
CA GLN A 33 3.42 -1.43 -1.72
C GLN A 33 3.06 -1.12 -3.17
N LEU A 34 2.96 0.19 -3.49
CA LEU A 34 2.83 0.74 -4.84
C LEU A 34 4.10 1.49 -5.23
N ASN A 35 4.62 1.20 -6.43
CA ASN A 35 5.85 1.78 -6.95
C ASN A 35 5.64 2.31 -8.39
N LYS A 36 6.24 3.47 -8.72
CA LYS A 36 6.15 4.15 -10.03
C LYS A 36 7.48 4.27 -10.80
N ASP A 37 8.48 3.49 -10.45
CA ASP A 37 9.81 3.55 -11.08
C ASP A 37 9.71 3.28 -12.59
N LYS A 38 8.80 2.37 -13.00
CA LYS A 38 8.49 2.07 -14.40
C LYS A 38 7.60 3.10 -15.11
N GLY A 39 7.34 4.24 -14.48
CA GLY A 39 6.57 5.36 -15.01
C GLY A 39 5.09 5.33 -14.62
N ASN A 40 4.39 6.45 -14.86
CA ASN A 40 3.02 6.68 -14.40
C ASN A 40 1.99 5.71 -15.00
N ASP A 41 2.27 5.17 -16.20
CA ASP A 41 1.40 4.21 -16.88
C ASP A 41 1.64 2.77 -16.43
N ASN A 42 2.75 2.48 -15.74
CA ASN A 42 3.16 1.15 -15.32
C ASN A 42 3.40 1.10 -13.80
N ILE A 43 2.47 1.66 -13.02
CA ILE A 43 2.51 1.54 -11.55
C ILE A 43 2.33 0.07 -11.18
N GLU A 44 3.24 -0.46 -10.38
CA GLU A 44 3.24 -1.85 -9.93
C GLU A 44 2.78 -1.95 -8.48
N ILE A 45 2.06 -3.03 -8.18
CA ILE A 45 1.70 -3.43 -6.82
C ILE A 45 2.49 -4.69 -6.45
N GLN A 46 3.12 -4.68 -5.28
CA GLN A 46 3.84 -5.82 -4.73
C GLN A 46 3.24 -6.21 -3.38
N PHE A 47 2.82 -7.47 -3.23
CA PHE A 47 2.33 -8.02 -1.97
C PHE A 47 3.47 -8.61 -1.14
N PHE A 48 3.43 -8.39 0.17
CA PHE A 48 4.33 -9.00 1.12
C PHE A 48 3.72 -10.30 1.64
N HIS A 49 4.47 -11.40 1.46
CA HIS A 49 4.03 -12.75 1.83
C HIS A 49 4.56 -13.18 3.20
N GLU A 50 5.54 -12.45 3.75
CA GLU A 50 6.07 -12.68 5.08
C GLU A 50 5.24 -11.89 6.09
N SER A 51 4.07 -12.42 6.44
CA SER A 51 3.46 -12.03 7.71
C SER A 51 4.49 -12.36 8.78
N ARG A 52 5.11 -11.36 9.42
CA ARG A 52 5.75 -11.60 10.72
C ARG A 52 4.74 -12.41 11.51
N ILE A 53 5.15 -13.54 12.07
CA ILE A 53 4.28 -14.37 12.91
C ILE A 53 3.97 -13.52 14.14
N LEU A 54 2.99 -12.62 14.02
CA LEU A 54 2.40 -11.94 15.14
C LEU A 54 1.52 -12.96 15.87
N PRO A 55 1.48 -12.89 17.21
CA PRO A 55 0.72 -13.84 18.02
C PRO A 55 -0.76 -13.90 17.62
N ASP A 56 -1.29 -12.79 17.08
CA ASP A 56 -2.59 -12.73 16.43
C ASP A 56 -2.40 -12.70 14.90
N GLN A 57 -2.78 -13.78 14.22
CA GLN A 57 -2.79 -13.82 12.76
C GLN A 57 -3.77 -12.76 12.24
N VAL A 58 -3.26 -11.67 11.66
CA VAL A 58 -4.10 -10.73 10.93
C VAL A 58 -4.58 -11.43 9.67
N ILE A 59 -5.91 -11.59 9.58
CA ILE A 59 -6.55 -12.07 8.37
C ILE A 59 -6.72 -10.86 7.44
N PHE A 60 -6.02 -10.87 6.31
CA PHE A 60 -6.19 -9.87 5.24
C PHE A 60 -7.53 -10.07 4.53
N LYS A 61 -8.61 -9.64 5.19
CA LYS A 61 -9.98 -9.71 4.69
C LYS A 61 -10.70 -8.41 4.99
N PHE A 62 -11.04 -7.70 3.93
CA PHE A 62 -11.69 -6.40 3.94
C PHE A 62 -12.60 -6.29 2.70
N PRO A 63 -13.54 -5.32 2.65
CA PRO A 63 -14.39 -5.12 1.48
C PRO A 63 -13.60 -4.85 0.21
N LEU A 64 -13.96 -5.53 -0.90
CA LEU A 64 -13.28 -5.37 -2.18
C LEU A 64 -13.34 -3.94 -2.70
N GLU A 65 -14.52 -3.33 -2.67
CA GLU A 65 -14.74 -1.97 -3.17
C GLU A 65 -13.96 -0.92 -2.36
N GLU A 66 -13.80 -1.15 -1.06
CA GLU A 66 -12.99 -0.29 -0.19
C GLU A 66 -11.53 -0.34 -0.62
N PHE A 67 -10.98 -1.54 -0.83
CA PHE A 67 -9.59 -1.71 -1.26
C PHE A 67 -9.34 -1.18 -2.67
N ILE A 68 -10.25 -1.41 -3.62
CA ILE A 68 -10.14 -0.86 -4.98
C ILE A 68 -10.16 0.68 -4.94
N SER A 69 -11.03 1.28 -4.14
CA SER A 69 -11.12 2.74 -4.00
C SER A 69 -9.83 3.32 -3.43
N LEU A 70 -9.30 2.70 -2.37
CA LEU A 70 -8.02 3.06 -1.78
C LEU A 70 -6.89 2.99 -2.82
N LEU A 71 -6.77 1.88 -3.56
CA LEU A 71 -5.74 1.71 -4.58
C LEU A 71 -5.83 2.78 -5.69
N ASN A 72 -7.04 3.13 -6.11
CA ASN A 72 -7.25 4.18 -7.12
C ASN A 72 -6.83 5.56 -6.61
N GLU A 73 -7.14 5.89 -5.36
CA GLU A 73 -6.73 7.15 -4.71
C GLU A 73 -5.20 7.25 -4.63
N LEU A 74 -4.55 6.24 -4.06
CA LEU A 74 -3.09 6.21 -3.90
C LEU A 74 -2.36 6.20 -5.25
N LYS A 75 -2.94 5.59 -6.28
CA LYS A 75 -2.41 5.68 -7.64
C LYS A 75 -2.40 7.13 -8.12
N GLN A 76 -3.46 7.91 -7.90
CA GLN A 76 -3.49 9.32 -8.31
C GLN A 76 -2.48 10.16 -7.53
N ASP A 77 -2.32 9.89 -6.23
CA ASP A 77 -1.31 10.55 -5.40
C ASP A 77 0.10 10.27 -5.95
N LEU A 78 0.38 9.00 -6.28
CA LEU A 78 1.67 8.59 -6.83
C LEU A 78 1.95 9.23 -8.21
N VAL A 79 0.93 9.37 -9.06
CA VAL A 79 1.05 10.06 -10.36
C VAL A 79 1.33 11.55 -10.19
N SER A 80 0.79 12.17 -9.13
CA SER A 80 0.87 13.61 -8.87
C SER A 80 2.10 14.04 -8.08
N ALA A 81 2.76 13.11 -7.38
CA ALA A 81 3.98 13.33 -6.60
C ALA A 81 5.23 13.47 -7.47
#